data_AF-A0A2W6WHI7-F1
#
_entry.id   AF-A0A2W6WHI7-F1
#
_cell.length_a   1.000
_cell.length_b   1.000
_cell.length_c   1.000
_cell.angle_alpha   90.00
_cell.angle_beta   90.00
_cell.angle_gamma   90.00
#
_symmetry.space_group_name_H-M   'P 1'
#
loop_
_entity.id
_entity.type
_entity.pdbx_description
1 polymer ?
#
loop_
_entity_poly.entity_id
_entity_poly.type
_entity_poly.pdbx_seq_one_letter_code
_entity_poly.pdbx_strand_id
1 'polypeptide(L)'
;MGRGREAHRALRGAPRDANTSAHRAHPQACAEPRDLAGGLDVDLPLSAVEIRTIGGATRHASDPDAVGARSTQHLLNVYAAPVHTLTDEVRLAAARSVLDATAPWHAPTPLVNFVGRANAPDAFANAWSADQRTRLDDARSAHDPGGVFMRR
;
A
#
# COMPACT_ATOMS: atom_id res chain seq x y z
N MET A 1 -46.67 -2.64 16.38
CA MET A 1 -45.91 -3.87 16.69
C MET A 1 -45.06 -4.25 15.49
N GLY A 2 -43.73 -4.29 15.67
CA GLY A 2 -42.80 -5.23 15.03
C GLY A 2 -42.45 -5.11 13.54
N ARG A 3 -41.51 -4.23 13.18
CA ARG A 3 -40.45 -4.45 12.16
C ARG A 3 -39.29 -3.54 12.58
N GLY A 4 -38.13 -4.00 13.04
CA GLY A 4 -37.38 -5.18 12.65
C GLY A 4 -36.02 -4.65 12.22
N ARG A 5 -35.11 -4.54 13.19
CA ARG A 5 -33.76 -4.01 13.06
C ARG A 5 -32.95 -4.87 12.08
N GLU A 6 -32.59 -4.35 10.92
CA GLU A 6 -31.56 -4.96 10.07
C GLU A 6 -30.90 -3.92 9.16
N ALA A 7 -30.02 -3.10 9.73
CA ALA A 7 -29.13 -2.22 8.97
C ALA A 7 -27.70 -2.22 9.57
N HIS A 8 -27.30 -3.34 10.17
CA HIS A 8 -26.00 -3.51 10.81
C HIS A 8 -25.36 -4.85 10.41
N ARG A 9 -25.03 -5.01 9.13
CA ARG A 9 -24.04 -6.01 8.69
C ARG A 9 -23.68 -5.82 7.22
N ALA A 10 -22.48 -5.32 6.96
CA ALA A 10 -21.55 -5.77 5.92
C ALA A 10 -20.61 -4.64 5.48
N LEU A 11 -19.62 -4.31 6.31
CA LEU A 11 -18.35 -3.75 5.85
C LEU A 11 -17.21 -4.52 6.53
N ARG A 12 -17.24 -5.84 6.40
CA ARG A 12 -16.17 -6.74 6.84
C ARG A 12 -15.24 -7.01 5.65
N GLY A 13 -14.00 -6.53 5.78
CA GLY A 13 -12.80 -7.11 5.16
C GLY A 13 -12.60 -6.83 3.67
N ALA A 14 -11.99 -5.70 3.33
CA ALA A 14 -11.26 -5.61 2.07
C ALA A 14 -10.04 -6.57 2.12
N PRO A 15 -9.76 -7.34 1.07
CA PRO A 15 -8.61 -8.26 1.04
C PRO A 15 -7.28 -7.48 1.09
N ARG A 16 -6.38 -7.93 1.97
CA ARG A 16 -5.07 -7.35 2.31
C ARG A 16 -3.98 -7.67 1.28
N ASP A 17 -4.30 -7.67 -0.01
CA ASP A 17 -3.41 -8.14 -1.08
C ASP A 17 -2.78 -6.99 -1.91
N ALA A 18 -2.98 -5.74 -1.50
CA ALA A 18 -2.39 -4.58 -2.17
C ALA A 18 -0.90 -4.49 -1.85
N ASN A 19 -0.04 -4.46 -2.88
CA ASN A 19 1.40 -4.25 -2.72
C ASN A 19 1.82 -2.97 -3.43
N THR A 20 2.60 -2.13 -2.75
CA THR A 20 2.67 -0.72 -3.12
C THR A 20 4.02 -0.09 -2.93
N SER A 21 4.30 0.89 -3.79
CA SER A 21 5.33 1.89 -3.61
C SER A 21 4.81 3.28 -3.94
N ALA A 22 5.49 4.29 -3.43
CA ALA A 22 5.10 5.68 -3.65
C ALA A 22 6.17 6.39 -4.47
N HIS A 23 5.86 7.39 -5.29
CA HIS A 23 6.82 7.99 -6.24
C HIS A 23 6.97 9.51 -6.08
N ARG A 24 8.16 10.07 -6.39
CA ARG A 24 8.42 11.52 -6.46
C ARG A 24 8.24 12.04 -7.90
N ALA A 25 7.94 13.33 -8.03
CA ALA A 25 7.69 14.03 -9.29
C ALA A 25 8.82 13.90 -10.32
N HIS A 26 8.46 13.74 -11.60
CA HIS A 26 9.27 14.23 -12.72
C HIS A 26 8.37 14.99 -13.71
N PRO A 27 8.78 16.17 -14.21
CA PRO A 27 8.07 16.86 -15.29
C PRO A 27 8.32 16.09 -16.59
N GLN A 28 7.23 15.76 -17.29
CA GLN A 28 7.20 15.25 -18.66
C GLN A 28 8.31 14.25 -19.03
N ALA A 29 8.16 13.01 -18.55
CA ALA A 29 8.51 11.86 -19.38
C ALA A 29 7.22 11.06 -19.53
N CYS A 30 6.58 11.22 -20.69
CA CYS A 30 5.62 10.26 -21.19
C CYS A 30 6.37 8.95 -21.43
N ALA A 31 6.66 8.20 -20.36
CA ALA A 31 6.89 6.77 -20.49
C ALA A 31 5.50 6.17 -20.73
N GLU A 32 5.30 5.58 -21.90
CA GLU A 32 4.14 4.75 -22.15
C GLU A 32 4.12 3.65 -21.07
N PRO A 33 2.96 3.27 -20.51
CA PRO A 33 2.87 2.27 -19.44
C PRO A 33 3.61 0.95 -19.74
N ARG A 34 3.84 0.67 -21.03
CA ARG A 34 4.53 -0.50 -21.58
C ARG A 34 6.01 -0.59 -21.22
N ASP A 35 6.68 0.53 -20.94
CA ASP A 35 8.13 0.58 -20.75
C ASP A 35 8.59 0.32 -19.31
N LEU A 36 7.66 0.30 -18.35
CA LEU A 36 7.98 0.24 -16.90
C LEU A 36 8.22 -1.18 -16.36
N ALA A 37 8.03 -2.23 -17.18
CA ALA A 37 8.06 -3.63 -16.74
C ALA A 37 8.87 -4.58 -17.66
N GLY A 38 9.85 -4.07 -18.43
CA GLY A 38 10.54 -4.92 -19.41
C GLY A 38 9.60 -5.39 -20.54
N GLY A 39 8.63 -4.54 -20.89
CA GLY A 39 7.52 -4.84 -21.79
C GLY A 39 6.33 -5.41 -21.04
N LEU A 40 5.20 -4.69 -21.03
CA LEU A 40 3.88 -5.25 -20.69
C LEU A 40 3.40 -6.36 -21.68
N ASP A 41 4.29 -6.87 -22.55
CA ASP A 41 4.05 -7.98 -23.48
C ASP A 41 4.17 -9.35 -22.80
N VAL A 42 4.44 -9.40 -21.49
CA VAL A 42 4.40 -10.64 -20.70
C VAL A 42 3.04 -10.83 -20.05
N ASP A 43 2.41 -11.97 -20.31
CA ASP A 43 1.17 -12.40 -19.63
C ASP A 43 1.48 -12.72 -18.15
N LEU A 44 1.47 -11.67 -17.32
CA LEU A 44 1.55 -11.81 -15.87
C LEU A 44 0.15 -12.02 -15.28
N PRO A 45 -0.01 -12.87 -14.25
CA PRO A 45 -1.29 -13.11 -13.58
C PRO A 45 -1.67 -11.96 -12.62
N LEU A 46 -1.64 -10.73 -13.13
CA LEU A 46 -2.04 -9.52 -12.43
C LEU A 46 -3.49 -9.18 -12.77
N SER A 47 -4.28 -8.83 -11.75
CA SER A 47 -5.65 -8.36 -11.96
C SER A 47 -5.71 -6.86 -12.27
N ALA A 48 -4.74 -6.08 -11.76
CA ALA A 48 -4.62 -4.66 -12.05
C ALA A 48 -3.23 -4.13 -11.68
N VAL A 49 -2.77 -3.13 -12.43
CA VAL A 49 -1.66 -2.25 -12.05
C VAL A 49 -2.19 -0.82 -12.12
N GLU A 50 -2.19 -0.13 -10.99
CA GLU A 50 -2.81 1.19 -10.87
C GLU A 50 -1.77 2.23 -10.47
N ILE A 51 -1.80 3.39 -11.15
CA ILE A 51 -1.09 4.59 -10.73
C ILE A 51 -2.13 5.63 -10.34
N ARG A 52 -2.14 6.04 -9.07
CA ARG A 52 -3.03 7.09 -8.56
C ARG A 52 -2.24 8.34 -8.22
N THR A 53 -2.67 9.48 -8.74
CA THR A 53 -2.14 10.78 -8.34
C THR A 53 -2.84 11.23 -7.05
N ILE A 54 -2.06 11.45 -6.00
CA ILE A 54 -2.54 11.91 -4.69
C ILE A 54 -2.10 13.37 -4.48
N GLY A 55 -0.83 13.60 -4.13
CA GLY A 55 -0.17 14.92 -4.18
C GLY A 55 -0.99 16.12 -3.66
N GLY A 56 -0.69 17.30 -4.19
CA GLY A 56 -1.45 18.53 -3.89
C GLY A 56 -1.65 18.77 -2.39
N ALA A 57 -2.91 18.92 -1.98
CA ALA A 57 -3.31 19.19 -0.60
C ALA A 57 -2.89 18.08 0.38
N THR A 58 -2.73 16.82 -0.07
CA THR A 58 -2.37 15.70 0.83
C THR A 58 -0.92 15.77 1.32
N ARG A 59 -0.09 16.63 0.71
CA ARG A 59 1.31 16.85 1.11
C ARG A 59 1.44 17.59 2.43
N HIS A 60 0.43 18.36 2.78
CA HIS A 60 0.44 19.22 3.95
C HIS A 60 -0.49 18.64 5.01
N ALA A 61 -0.10 18.82 6.27
CA ALA A 61 -0.94 18.59 7.42
C ALA A 61 -0.95 19.89 8.24
N SER A 62 -2.12 20.29 8.75
CA SER A 62 -2.23 21.46 9.64
C SER A 62 -1.56 21.21 10.99
N ASP A 63 -1.66 19.95 11.44
CA ASP A 63 -1.11 19.46 12.70
C ASP A 63 -0.39 18.14 12.44
N PRO A 64 0.54 17.73 13.31
CA PRO A 64 1.21 16.46 13.12
C PRO A 64 0.24 15.28 13.23
N ASP A 65 0.32 14.34 12.29
CA ASP A 65 -0.55 13.16 12.23
C ASP A 65 0.22 11.85 11.97
N ALA A 66 -0.53 10.76 11.96
CA ALA A 66 -0.03 9.41 11.76
C ALA A 66 0.10 8.99 10.29
N VAL A 67 -0.12 9.90 9.32
CA VAL A 67 -0.06 9.54 7.90
C VAL A 67 1.40 9.61 7.44
N GLY A 68 1.97 8.46 7.13
CA GLY A 68 3.28 8.34 6.50
C GLY A 68 3.27 8.78 5.03
N ALA A 69 4.45 8.94 4.44
CA ALA A 69 4.64 9.12 3.00
C ALA A 69 3.88 10.30 2.34
N ARG A 70 3.48 11.34 3.10
CA ARG A 70 2.79 12.53 2.57
C ARG A 70 3.53 13.25 1.43
N SER A 71 4.86 13.09 1.37
CA SER A 71 5.72 13.69 0.35
C SER A 71 5.57 13.06 -1.05
N THR A 72 4.73 12.04 -1.21
CA THR A 72 4.58 11.25 -2.44
C THR A 72 3.53 11.83 -3.39
N GLN A 73 3.80 11.80 -4.70
CA GLN A 73 2.90 12.38 -5.72
C GLN A 73 1.99 11.31 -6.31
N HIS A 74 2.56 10.13 -6.52
CA HIS A 74 1.86 9.01 -7.09
C HIS A 74 1.97 7.80 -6.17
N LEU A 75 0.92 6.99 -6.23
CA LEU A 75 0.81 5.70 -5.60
C LEU A 75 0.77 4.63 -6.69
N LEU A 76 1.69 3.67 -6.66
CA LEU A 76 1.65 2.49 -7.50
C LEU A 76 1.07 1.33 -6.70
N ASN A 77 -0.11 0.84 -7.08
CA ASN A 77 -0.70 -0.37 -6.51
C ASN A 77 -0.64 -1.51 -7.53
N VAL A 78 -0.10 -2.65 -7.10
CA VAL A 78 -0.06 -3.87 -7.91
C VAL A 78 -0.94 -4.93 -7.26
N TYR A 79 -1.92 -5.42 -8.03
CA TYR A 79 -2.90 -6.38 -7.58
C TYR A 79 -2.77 -7.70 -8.34
N ALA A 80 -2.67 -8.78 -7.59
CA ALA A 80 -2.89 -10.14 -8.10
C ALA A 80 -4.06 -10.74 -7.32
N ALA A 81 -5.25 -10.84 -7.93
CA ALA A 81 -6.44 -11.42 -7.30
C ALA A 81 -6.43 -12.96 -7.30
N PRO A 82 -6.79 -13.66 -6.20
CA PRO A 82 -6.74 -15.12 -6.11
C PRO A 82 -7.42 -15.81 -7.29
N VAL A 83 -6.71 -16.75 -7.91
CA VAL A 83 -7.23 -17.59 -9.01
C VAL A 83 -6.99 -19.05 -8.63
N HIS A 84 -8.04 -19.88 -8.72
CA HIS A 84 -8.02 -21.27 -8.28
C HIS A 84 -6.99 -22.16 -9.00
N THR A 85 -6.54 -21.76 -10.18
CA THR A 85 -5.55 -22.49 -10.99
C THR A 85 -4.10 -22.09 -10.70
N LEU A 86 -3.87 -21.04 -9.90
CA LEU A 86 -2.54 -20.49 -9.63
C LEU A 86 -2.22 -20.53 -8.13
N THR A 87 -0.98 -20.88 -7.81
CA THR A 87 -0.49 -20.79 -6.44
C THR A 87 -0.30 -19.32 -6.02
N ASP A 88 -0.37 -19.06 -4.71
CA ASP A 88 -0.07 -17.75 -4.15
C ASP A 88 1.36 -17.29 -4.47
N GLU A 89 2.31 -18.23 -4.55
CA GLU A 89 3.70 -17.92 -4.86
C GLU A 89 3.83 -17.31 -6.27
N VAL A 90 3.20 -17.92 -7.27
CA VAL A 90 3.20 -17.42 -8.66
C VAL A 90 2.57 -16.03 -8.74
N ARG A 91 1.42 -15.85 -8.07
CA ARG A 91 0.71 -14.57 -8.01
C ARG A 91 1.54 -13.47 -7.35
N LEU A 92 2.16 -13.76 -6.21
CA LEU A 92 2.97 -12.80 -5.48
C LEU A 92 4.31 -12.53 -6.19
N ALA A 93 4.88 -13.50 -6.91
CA ALA A 93 6.05 -13.29 -7.76
C ALA A 93 5.76 -12.31 -8.90
N ALA A 94 4.61 -12.43 -9.55
CA ALA A 94 4.17 -11.48 -10.56
C ALA A 94 3.96 -10.06 -10.00
N ALA A 95 3.43 -9.93 -8.79
CA ALA A 95 3.31 -8.62 -8.15
C ALA A 95 4.69 -8.03 -7.79
N ARG A 96 5.61 -8.87 -7.29
CA ARG A 96 6.99 -8.48 -6.99
C ARG A 96 7.74 -8.00 -8.21
N SER A 97 7.63 -8.67 -9.36
CA SER A 97 8.37 -8.27 -10.56
C SER A 97 8.07 -6.83 -11.00
N VAL A 98 6.82 -6.37 -10.89
CA VAL A 98 6.44 -4.98 -11.18
C VAL A 98 7.00 -4.01 -10.12
N LEU A 99 6.95 -4.39 -8.84
CA LEU A 99 7.53 -3.56 -7.78
C LEU A 99 9.04 -3.44 -7.92
N ASP A 100 9.73 -4.53 -8.25
CA ASP A 100 11.17 -4.55 -8.44
C ASP A 100 11.58 -3.74 -9.68
N ALA A 101 10.86 -3.88 -10.78
CA ALA A 101 11.09 -3.10 -12.00
C ALA A 101 10.92 -1.59 -11.77
N THR A 102 10.03 -1.21 -10.84
CA THR A 102 9.75 0.19 -10.52
C THR A 102 10.54 0.73 -9.33
N ALA A 103 11.34 -0.12 -8.66
CA ALA A 103 12.07 0.20 -7.43
C ALA A 103 12.90 1.51 -7.49
N PRO A 104 13.58 1.85 -8.60
CA PRO A 104 14.36 3.10 -8.69
C PRO A 104 13.55 4.38 -8.48
N TRP A 105 12.23 4.32 -8.69
CA TRP A 105 11.34 5.47 -8.52
C TRP A 105 10.63 5.49 -7.17
N HIS A 106 10.77 4.43 -6.36
CA HIS A 106 10.08 4.30 -5.08
C HIS A 106 10.58 5.36 -4.08
N ALA A 107 9.65 5.86 -3.28
CA ALA A 107 9.90 6.73 -2.16
C ALA A 107 10.31 5.86 -0.96
N PRO A 108 11.09 6.43 -0.01
CA PRO A 108 11.63 5.66 1.11
C PRO A 108 10.58 5.06 2.05
N THR A 109 9.37 5.62 2.06
CA THR A 109 8.28 5.25 2.97
C THR A 109 7.06 4.85 2.17
N PRO A 110 6.55 3.61 2.27
CA PRO A 110 5.28 3.23 1.66
C PRO A 110 4.08 3.77 2.47
N LEU A 111 2.90 3.76 1.86
CA LEU A 111 1.64 4.02 2.58
C LEU A 111 1.19 2.76 3.29
N VAL A 112 1.06 2.82 4.63
CA VAL A 112 0.78 1.66 5.50
C VAL A 112 -0.42 0.82 5.05
N ASN A 113 -1.48 1.45 4.55
CA ASN A 113 -2.72 0.76 4.14
C ASN A 113 -2.57 -0.10 2.88
N PHE A 114 -1.45 0.05 2.16
CA PHE A 114 -1.21 -0.68 0.93
C PHE A 114 0.11 -1.47 0.95
N VAL A 115 0.65 -1.72 2.15
CA VAL A 115 1.70 -2.71 2.34
C VAL A 115 1.06 -4.10 2.37
N GLY A 116 1.47 -4.95 1.42
CA GLY A 116 0.95 -6.31 1.28
C GLY A 116 2.04 -7.37 1.30
N ARG A 117 1.65 -8.60 0.98
CA ARG A 117 2.49 -9.81 1.07
C ARG A 117 3.62 -9.88 0.04
N ALA A 118 3.55 -9.10 -1.03
CA ALA A 118 4.58 -9.01 -2.06
C ALA A 118 5.58 -7.88 -1.78
N ASN A 119 5.29 -6.96 -0.85
CA ASN A 119 6.29 -5.99 -0.38
C ASN A 119 7.39 -6.65 0.45
N ALA A 120 8.49 -5.91 0.66
CA ALA A 120 9.55 -6.31 1.57
C ALA A 120 9.00 -6.55 3.01
N PRO A 121 9.55 -7.52 3.76
CA PRO A 121 9.06 -7.86 5.10
C PRO A 121 9.01 -6.67 6.09
N ASP A 122 9.90 -5.72 5.92
CA ASP A 122 10.05 -4.52 6.75
C ASP A 122 9.24 -3.31 6.24
N ALA A 123 8.55 -3.41 5.10
CA ALA A 123 7.82 -2.31 4.48
C ALA A 123 6.77 -1.69 5.43
N PHE A 124 6.13 -2.51 6.27
CA PHE A 124 5.18 -2.02 7.28
C PHE A 124 5.89 -1.17 8.35
N ALA A 125 7.02 -1.65 8.86
CA ALA A 125 7.81 -0.94 9.86
C ALA A 125 8.45 0.34 9.29
N ASN A 126 8.60 0.42 7.97
CA ASN A 126 9.14 1.57 7.25
C ASN A 126 8.05 2.53 6.74
N ALA A 127 6.78 2.29 7.04
CA ALA A 127 5.67 3.16 6.59
C ALA A 127 5.68 4.55 7.26
N TRP A 128 6.48 4.74 8.31
CA TRP A 128 6.59 5.97 9.07
C TRP A 128 8.05 6.39 9.23
N SER A 129 8.29 7.70 9.34
CA SER A 129 9.62 8.21 9.73
C SER A 129 9.98 7.77 11.16
N ALA A 130 11.26 7.90 11.54
CA ALA A 130 11.69 7.62 12.91
C ALA A 130 10.87 8.43 13.94
N ASP A 131 10.71 9.73 13.73
CA ASP A 131 9.95 10.62 14.63
C ASP A 131 8.47 10.23 14.72
N GLN A 132 7.85 9.84 13.60
CA GLN A 132 6.47 9.36 13.61
C GLN A 132 6.35 8.04 14.39
N ARG A 133 7.32 7.12 14.24
CA ARG A 133 7.34 5.85 14.99
C ARG A 133 7.45 6.09 16.49
N THR A 134 8.39 6.93 16.92
CA THR A 134 8.52 7.27 18.35
C THR A 134 7.20 7.78 18.92
N ARG A 135 6.54 8.71 18.24
CA ARG A 135 5.25 9.24 18.70
C ARG A 135 4.12 8.21 18.72
N LEU A 136 4.11 7.29 17.76
CA LEU A 136 3.14 6.20 17.72
C LEU A 136 3.39 5.19 18.83
N ASP A 137 4.65 4.91 19.16
CA ASP A 137 5.04 4.03 20.26
C ASP A 137 4.69 4.64 21.63
N ASP A 138 4.87 5.96 21.79
CA ASP A 138 4.45 6.70 22.98
C ASP A 138 2.92 6.63 23.15
N ALA A 139 2.17 6.92 22.07
CA ALA A 139 0.72 6.83 22.07
C ALA A 139 0.23 5.41 22.37
N ARG A 140 0.89 4.40 21.79
CA ARG A 140 0.60 2.99 22.07
C ARG A 140 0.84 2.64 23.53
N SER A 141 1.96 3.07 24.10
CA SER A 141 2.31 2.78 25.50
C SER A 141 1.31 3.43 26.46
N ALA A 142 0.81 4.62 26.14
CA ALA A 142 -0.20 5.32 26.94
C ALA A 142 -1.60 4.68 26.87
N HIS A 143 -1.98 4.14 25.70
CA HIS A 143 -3.36 3.71 25.44
C HIS A 143 -3.57 2.19 25.34
N ASP A 144 -2.55 1.42 24.99
CA ASP A 144 -2.57 -0.05 24.92
C ASP A 144 -1.32 -0.66 25.61
N PRO A 145 -1.07 -0.36 26.90
CA PRO A 145 0.12 -0.85 27.61
C PRO A 145 0.15 -2.39 27.73
N GLY A 146 -1.02 -3.03 27.69
CA GLY A 146 -1.15 -4.48 27.72
C GLY A 146 -0.94 -5.17 26.36
N GLY A 147 -0.76 -4.41 25.28
CA GLY A 147 -0.60 -4.96 23.94
C GLY A 147 -1.81 -5.78 23.47
N VAL A 148 -3.02 -5.37 23.84
CA VAL A 148 -4.27 -6.04 23.45
C VAL A 148 -4.43 -6.02 21.94
N PHE A 149 -3.98 -4.94 21.27
CA PHE A 149 -4.07 -4.76 19.83
C PHE A 149 -2.72 -4.99 19.15
N MET A 150 -2.16 -6.17 19.34
CA MET A 150 -0.98 -6.64 18.60
C MET A 150 -1.40 -7.41 17.34
N ARG A 151 -0.60 -7.31 16.29
CA ARG A 151 -0.71 -8.19 15.12
C ARG A 151 -0.23 -9.58 15.55
N ARG A 152 -1.12 -10.56 15.58
CA ARG A 152 -0.77 -11.98 15.70
C ARG A 152 -0.17 -12.51 14.40
#